data_AF-A0A0H5C2E2-F1
#
_entry.id   AF-A0A0H5C2E2-F1
#
_cell.length_a   1.000
_cell.length_b   1.000
_cell.length_c   1.000
_cell.angle_alpha   90.00
_cell.angle_beta   90.00
_cell.angle_gamma   90.00
#
_symmetry.space_group_name_H-M   'P 1'
#
loop_
_entity.id
_entity.type
_entity.pdbx_description
1 polymer ?
#
loop_
_entity_poly.entity_id
_entity_poly.type
_entity_poly.pdbx_seq_one_letter_code
_entity_poly.pdbx_strand_id
1 'polypeptide(L)'
;MSFLRKFTAFAVVLSLVLNVYIYTYPSLDSKHCSWSYQKRIPRDDPQWLKPLRSVPYFSDLIDQYLYPPVFEVPKVPDIKMLAFGDPQIKGNWPSTPYIKRLDTYGNDYYLGHIYQVMKRRLQPTIVAPLGDLFSSQWISDSEFFNRTRRYVTRLFDQPDEQREYAINIVNEHVDIDWRKFLEETKGTDLKDFEFGYSDVYDWCTPNYAKRFANEPLFINVSGNHDIGYSGDATWQHMARYRSLFGKDNYWIEYNRGTPHAYRIVVLNSLLLEGPALQPEFLNYTWEFLYQLFERKFDGATILLTHVPFYKEEGFCVDGPHFEYYENYEREPYKNGN
;
A
#
# COMPACT_ATOMS: atom_id res chain seq x y z
N MET A 1 4.65 -1.37 -50.56
CA MET A 1 4.88 -2.67 -49.88
C MET A 1 6.21 -2.77 -49.11
N SER A 2 7.35 -2.30 -49.65
CA SER A 2 8.65 -2.37 -48.94
C SER A 2 8.69 -1.57 -47.62
N PHE A 3 8.11 -0.36 -47.61
CA PHE A 3 8.03 0.47 -46.40
C PHE A 3 7.25 -0.21 -45.27
N LEU A 4 6.05 -0.74 -45.54
CA LEU A 4 5.22 -1.42 -44.54
C LEU A 4 5.94 -2.62 -43.93
N ARG A 5 6.66 -3.42 -44.74
CA ARG A 5 7.47 -4.56 -44.25
C ARG A 5 8.61 -4.09 -43.34
N LYS A 6 9.35 -3.05 -43.75
CA LYS A 6 10.44 -2.48 -42.94
C LYS A 6 9.93 -1.88 -41.63
N PHE A 7 8.81 -1.14 -41.69
CA PHE A 7 8.17 -0.58 -40.51
C PHE A 7 7.67 -1.67 -39.56
N THR A 8 7.04 -2.72 -40.09
CA THR A 8 6.59 -3.86 -39.28
C THR A 8 7.77 -4.56 -38.61
N ALA A 9 8.86 -4.83 -39.34
CA ALA A 9 10.06 -5.42 -38.79
C ALA A 9 10.67 -4.54 -37.68
N PHE A 10 10.75 -3.23 -37.91
CA PHE A 10 11.21 -2.27 -36.90
C PHE A 10 10.32 -2.29 -35.65
N ALA A 11 9.00 -2.22 -35.82
CA ALA A 11 8.05 -2.22 -34.71
C ALA A 11 8.13 -3.52 -33.89
N VAL A 12 8.32 -4.67 -34.54
CA VAL A 12 8.52 -5.96 -33.86
C VAL A 12 9.82 -5.96 -33.07
N VAL A 13 10.94 -5.55 -33.68
CA VAL A 13 12.23 -5.49 -33.00
C VAL A 13 12.18 -4.53 -31.82
N LEU A 14 11.64 -3.33 -32.02
CA LEU A 14 11.45 -2.35 -30.95
C LEU A 14 10.59 -2.90 -29.82
N SER A 15 9.49 -3.58 -30.14
CA SER A 15 8.61 -4.20 -29.14
C SER A 15 9.33 -5.28 -28.34
N LEU A 16 10.14 -6.12 -28.99
CA LEU A 16 10.93 -7.15 -28.30
C LEU A 16 11.97 -6.52 -27.36
N VAL A 17 12.69 -5.49 -27.82
CA VAL A 17 13.68 -4.77 -27.02
C VAL A 17 13.02 -4.09 -25.82
N LEU A 18 11.90 -3.40 -26.03
CA LEU A 18 11.16 -2.76 -24.95
C LEU A 18 10.59 -3.78 -23.96
N ASN A 19 10.08 -4.92 -24.42
CA ASN A 19 9.61 -5.97 -23.52
C ASN A 19 10.75 -6.52 -22.65
N VAL A 20 11.92 -6.78 -23.24
CA VAL A 20 13.09 -7.18 -22.45
C VAL A 20 13.41 -6.10 -21.42
N TYR A 21 13.51 -4.84 -21.84
CA TYR A 21 13.80 -3.72 -20.96
C TYR A 21 12.81 -3.60 -19.79
N ILE A 22 11.50 -3.51 -20.05
CA ILE A 22 10.51 -3.26 -18.99
C ILE A 22 10.46 -4.37 -17.94
N TYR A 23 10.75 -5.63 -18.31
CA TYR A 23 10.75 -6.73 -17.35
C TYR A 23 12.10 -6.94 -16.65
N THR A 24 13.16 -6.26 -17.09
CA THR A 24 14.53 -6.47 -16.60
C THR A 24 15.27 -5.20 -16.23
N TYR A 25 14.64 -4.03 -16.31
CA TYR A 25 15.28 -2.75 -15.98
C TYR A 25 15.91 -2.71 -14.58
N PRO A 26 15.42 -3.42 -13.54
CA PRO A 26 16.11 -3.44 -12.24
C PRO A 26 17.49 -4.08 -12.32
N SER A 27 17.75 -4.97 -13.29
CA SER A 27 19.05 -5.59 -13.52
C SER A 27 20.08 -4.63 -14.12
N LEU A 28 19.65 -3.48 -14.65
CA LEU A 28 20.56 -2.43 -15.11
C LEU A 28 21.30 -1.77 -13.92
N ASP A 29 20.67 -1.74 -12.75
CA ASP A 29 21.25 -1.26 -11.49
C ASP A 29 20.91 -2.20 -10.33
N SER A 30 21.38 -3.44 -10.45
CA SER A 30 21.07 -4.50 -9.50
C SER A 30 21.53 -4.21 -8.07
N LYS A 31 22.50 -3.30 -7.87
CA LYS A 31 23.02 -2.93 -6.56
C LYS A 31 22.01 -2.12 -5.74
N HIS A 32 21.30 -1.19 -6.39
CA HIS A 32 20.27 -0.38 -5.73
C HIS A 32 18.90 -1.06 -5.76
N CYS A 33 18.69 -2.02 -6.65
CA CYS A 33 17.45 -2.80 -6.73
C CYS A 33 17.47 -4.11 -5.92
N SER A 34 18.44 -4.32 -5.04
CA SER A 34 18.55 -5.51 -4.18
C SER A 34 18.80 -5.14 -2.73
N TRP A 35 18.49 -6.05 -1.80
CA TRP A 35 18.77 -5.85 -0.38
C TRP A 35 20.29 -5.82 -0.11
N SER A 36 20.76 -4.81 0.62
CA SER A 36 22.20 -4.58 0.82
C SER A 36 22.88 -5.58 1.74
N TYR A 37 22.15 -6.22 2.67
CA TYR A 37 22.73 -7.06 3.74
C TYR A 37 22.43 -8.55 3.55
N GLN A 38 22.60 -9.08 2.34
CA GLN A 38 22.39 -10.50 2.06
C GLN A 38 23.70 -11.23 1.77
N LYS A 39 24.08 -12.15 2.66
CA LYS A 39 25.28 -12.98 2.48
C LYS A 39 24.97 -14.19 1.62
N ARG A 40 25.43 -14.16 0.36
CA ARG A 40 25.25 -15.26 -0.60
C ARG A 40 26.12 -16.46 -0.20
N ILE A 41 25.54 -17.65 -0.24
CA ILE A 41 26.28 -18.91 -0.12
C ILE A 41 26.96 -19.19 -1.46
N PRO A 42 28.29 -19.34 -1.52
CA PRO A 42 28.99 -19.67 -2.76
C PRO A 42 28.48 -20.99 -3.36
N ARG A 43 28.36 -21.03 -4.68
CA ARG A 43 28.00 -22.23 -5.45
C ARG A 43 28.86 -22.28 -6.71
N ASP A 44 29.27 -23.47 -7.10
CA ASP A 44 29.93 -23.70 -8.38
C ASP A 44 28.91 -23.60 -9.53
N ASP A 45 29.08 -22.58 -10.36
CA ASP A 45 28.29 -22.44 -11.58
C ASP A 45 28.87 -23.29 -12.72
N PRO A 46 28.00 -23.84 -13.60
CA PRO A 46 28.42 -24.44 -14.86
C PRO A 46 29.40 -23.56 -15.66
N GLN A 47 30.45 -24.17 -16.21
CA GLN A 47 31.53 -23.47 -16.92
C GLN A 47 31.01 -22.56 -18.07
N TRP A 48 29.92 -22.97 -18.73
CA TRP A 48 29.32 -22.24 -19.85
C TRP A 48 28.66 -20.91 -19.43
N LEU A 49 28.33 -20.73 -18.14
CA LEU A 49 27.74 -19.48 -17.62
C LEU A 49 28.79 -18.41 -17.31
N LYS A 50 30.06 -18.78 -17.14
CA LYS A 50 31.13 -17.85 -16.72
C LYS A 50 31.25 -16.61 -17.63
N PRO A 51 31.21 -16.72 -18.98
CA PRO A 51 31.26 -15.55 -19.85
C PRO A 51 30.01 -14.64 -19.74
N LEU A 52 28.84 -15.20 -19.44
CA LEU A 52 27.62 -14.40 -19.25
C LEU A 52 27.64 -13.67 -17.92
N ARG A 53 28.13 -14.32 -16.86
CA ARG A 53 28.22 -13.73 -15.52
C ARG A 53 29.27 -12.62 -15.39
N SER A 54 30.21 -12.48 -16.33
CA SER A 54 31.15 -11.34 -16.31
C SER A 54 30.48 -10.00 -16.64
N VAL A 55 29.28 -10.02 -17.22
CA VAL A 55 28.49 -8.81 -17.48
C VAL A 55 27.46 -8.65 -16.35
N PRO A 56 27.48 -7.53 -15.59
CA PRO A 56 26.62 -7.36 -14.41
C PRO A 56 25.13 -7.59 -14.67
N TYR A 57 24.61 -7.05 -15.77
CA TYR A 57 23.21 -7.22 -16.17
C TYR A 57 22.83 -8.69 -16.39
N PHE A 58 23.61 -9.44 -17.17
CA PHE A 58 23.34 -10.86 -17.42
C PHE A 58 23.57 -11.72 -16.18
N SER A 59 24.58 -11.39 -15.35
CA SER A 59 24.78 -12.06 -14.07
C SER A 59 23.56 -11.95 -13.17
N ASP A 60 23.00 -10.75 -13.05
CA ASP A 60 21.80 -10.52 -12.24
C ASP A 60 20.57 -11.22 -12.83
N LEU A 61 20.38 -11.21 -14.16
CA LEU A 61 19.30 -11.97 -14.79
C LEU A 61 19.38 -13.48 -14.56
N ILE A 62 20.59 -14.03 -14.65
CA ILE A 62 20.82 -15.44 -14.33
C ILE A 62 20.42 -15.70 -12.88
N ASP A 63 20.82 -14.83 -11.96
CA ASP A 63 20.46 -14.93 -10.53
C ASP A 63 18.96 -14.76 -10.28
N GLN A 64 18.23 -13.94 -11.04
CA GLN A 64 16.79 -13.74 -10.81
C GLN A 64 15.91 -14.85 -11.41
N TYR A 65 16.29 -15.40 -12.57
CA TYR A 65 15.38 -16.25 -13.35
C TYR A 65 15.84 -17.70 -13.57
N LEU A 66 17.15 -17.97 -13.54
CA LEU A 66 17.68 -19.30 -13.89
C LEU A 66 18.30 -20.02 -12.70
N TYR A 67 19.10 -19.32 -11.90
CA TYR A 67 19.83 -19.86 -10.76
C TYR A 67 19.75 -18.93 -9.55
N PRO A 68 18.57 -18.87 -8.87
CA PRO A 68 18.38 -18.08 -7.66
C PRO A 68 19.49 -18.28 -6.62
N PRO A 69 20.11 -17.18 -6.13
CA PRO A 69 21.10 -17.27 -5.07
C PRO A 69 20.46 -17.79 -3.79
N VAL A 70 21.16 -18.68 -3.11
CA VAL A 70 20.82 -19.06 -1.73
C VAL A 70 21.58 -18.14 -0.80
N PHE A 71 20.87 -17.55 0.16
CA PHE A 71 21.47 -16.67 1.16
C PHE A 71 21.56 -17.37 2.51
N GLU A 72 22.55 -17.00 3.31
CA GLU A 72 22.61 -17.40 4.71
C GLU A 72 21.36 -16.89 5.43
N VAL A 73 20.70 -17.78 6.17
CA VAL A 73 19.55 -17.41 7.00
C VAL A 73 20.08 -16.67 8.23
N PRO A 74 19.75 -15.38 8.43
CA PRO A 74 20.19 -14.66 9.60
C PRO A 74 19.53 -15.26 10.85
N LYS A 75 20.21 -15.17 12.00
CA LYS A 75 19.65 -15.62 13.29
C LYS A 75 18.33 -14.90 13.64
N VAL A 76 18.22 -13.65 13.18
CA VAL A 76 17.05 -12.80 13.31
C VAL A 76 16.63 -12.39 11.90
N PRO A 77 15.42 -12.75 11.46
CA PRO A 77 14.95 -12.35 10.14
C PRO A 77 14.88 -10.82 10.00
N ASP A 78 15.42 -10.31 8.88
CA ASP A 78 15.26 -8.90 8.53
C ASP A 78 13.81 -8.56 8.17
N ILE A 79 13.42 -7.33 8.46
CA ILE A 79 12.15 -6.76 8.00
C ILE A 79 12.33 -6.29 6.55
N LYS A 80 11.60 -6.89 5.62
CA LYS A 80 11.66 -6.54 4.20
C LYS A 80 10.33 -5.93 3.78
N MET A 81 10.27 -4.61 3.77
CA MET A 81 9.07 -3.86 3.43
C MET A 81 9.19 -3.24 2.04
N LEU A 82 8.16 -3.40 1.23
CA LEU A 82 7.98 -2.66 -0.01
C LEU A 82 6.82 -1.68 0.17
N ALA A 83 7.13 -0.39 0.19
CA ALA A 83 6.15 0.66 0.42
C ALA A 83 5.83 1.41 -0.89
N PHE A 84 4.56 1.74 -1.10
CA PHE A 84 4.07 2.47 -2.27
C PHE A 84 3.29 3.69 -1.83
N GLY A 85 3.78 4.88 -2.15
CA GLY A 85 3.06 6.13 -1.89
C GLY A 85 2.02 6.42 -2.96
N ASP A 86 0.85 6.87 -2.51
CA ASP A 86 -0.16 7.62 -3.25
C ASP A 86 -0.45 7.10 -4.66
N PRO A 87 -0.90 5.84 -4.83
CA PRO A 87 -1.21 5.30 -6.15
C PRO A 87 -2.37 6.05 -6.82
N GLN A 88 -3.23 6.74 -6.04
CA GLN A 88 -4.30 7.63 -6.49
C GLN A 88 -5.09 7.09 -7.69
N ILE A 89 -5.64 5.89 -7.56
CA ILE A 89 -6.37 5.22 -8.65
C ILE A 89 -7.55 6.09 -9.08
N LYS A 90 -7.55 6.47 -10.36
CA LYS A 90 -8.56 7.35 -10.99
C LYS A 90 -9.72 6.56 -11.57
N GLY A 91 -10.88 7.17 -11.60
CA GLY A 91 -12.11 6.63 -12.21
C GLY A 91 -12.35 7.06 -13.64
N ASN A 92 -13.27 6.38 -14.31
CA ASN A 92 -13.74 6.73 -15.64
C ASN A 92 -15.26 6.95 -15.63
N TRP A 93 -15.69 8.18 -15.85
CA TRP A 93 -17.10 8.56 -15.99
C TRP A 93 -17.55 8.47 -17.45
N PRO A 94 -18.88 8.42 -17.73
CA PRO A 94 -19.40 8.50 -19.09
C PRO A 94 -18.82 9.69 -19.89
N SER A 95 -18.60 10.83 -19.23
CA SER A 95 -18.00 12.04 -19.79
C SER A 95 -16.47 12.03 -19.91
N THR A 96 -15.77 11.05 -19.31
CA THR A 96 -14.30 10.98 -19.36
C THR A 96 -13.84 10.72 -20.80
N PRO A 97 -12.99 11.61 -21.38
CA PRO A 97 -12.47 11.44 -22.74
C PRO A 97 -11.75 10.10 -22.95
N TYR A 98 -11.83 9.52 -24.15
CA TYR A 98 -11.21 8.24 -24.45
C TYR A 98 -9.70 8.19 -24.14
N ILE A 99 -8.97 9.28 -24.42
CA ILE A 99 -7.54 9.34 -24.13
C ILE A 99 -7.25 9.26 -22.63
N LYS A 100 -8.09 9.87 -21.79
CA LYS A 100 -8.00 9.78 -20.33
C LYS A 100 -8.33 8.38 -19.84
N ARG A 101 -9.29 7.69 -20.48
CA ARG A 101 -9.61 6.29 -20.13
C ARG A 101 -8.45 5.35 -20.45
N LEU A 102 -7.78 5.58 -21.59
CA LEU A 102 -6.59 4.84 -21.97
C LEU A 102 -5.42 5.13 -21.01
N ASP A 103 -5.26 6.38 -20.58
CA ASP A 103 -4.29 6.77 -19.56
C ASP A 103 -4.57 6.06 -18.22
N THR A 104 -5.81 6.09 -17.72
CA THR A 104 -6.22 5.34 -16.52
C THR A 104 -5.90 3.85 -16.65
N TYR A 105 -6.25 3.25 -17.80
CA TYR A 105 -5.94 1.84 -18.07
C TYR A 105 -4.44 1.58 -18.07
N GLY A 106 -3.65 2.40 -18.77
CA GLY A 106 -2.21 2.27 -18.84
C GLY A 106 -1.54 2.42 -17.47
N ASN A 107 -1.97 3.40 -16.68
CA ASN A 107 -1.46 3.64 -15.34
C ASN A 107 -1.72 2.47 -14.38
N ASP A 108 -2.91 1.86 -14.43
CA ASP A 108 -3.21 0.67 -13.63
C ASP A 108 -2.20 -0.47 -13.90
N TYR A 109 -1.97 -0.77 -15.18
CA TYR A 109 -1.04 -1.84 -15.57
C TYR A 109 0.42 -1.45 -15.33
N TYR A 110 0.77 -0.17 -15.46
CA TYR A 110 2.11 0.31 -15.20
C TYR A 110 2.47 0.18 -13.70
N LEU A 111 1.57 0.60 -12.80
CA LEU A 111 1.75 0.44 -11.36
C LEU A 111 1.78 -1.05 -10.97
N GLY A 112 0.86 -1.84 -11.53
CA GLY A 112 0.85 -3.29 -11.36
C GLY A 112 2.14 -3.98 -11.80
N HIS A 113 2.68 -3.55 -12.94
CA HIS A 113 3.95 -4.04 -13.46
C HIS A 113 5.12 -3.73 -12.51
N ILE A 114 5.21 -2.49 -12.00
CA ILE A 114 6.23 -2.13 -11.01
C ILE A 114 6.12 -3.04 -9.78
N TYR A 115 4.91 -3.20 -9.23
CA TYR A 115 4.68 -4.05 -8.08
C TYR A 115 5.10 -5.50 -8.35
N GLN A 116 4.67 -6.11 -9.46
CA GLN A 116 4.98 -7.50 -9.78
C GLN A 116 6.47 -7.74 -10.01
N VAL A 117 7.14 -6.85 -10.74
CA VAL A 117 8.59 -6.92 -10.98
C VAL A 117 9.34 -6.82 -9.66
N MET A 118 8.98 -5.87 -8.79
CA MET A 118 9.67 -5.67 -7.52
C MET A 118 9.32 -6.72 -6.47
N LYS A 119 8.07 -7.20 -6.39
CA LYS A 119 7.65 -8.33 -5.51
C LYS A 119 8.47 -9.57 -5.85
N ARG A 120 8.56 -9.93 -7.12
CA ARG A 120 9.35 -11.10 -7.57
C ARG A 120 10.84 -10.93 -7.24
N ARG A 121 11.39 -9.75 -7.46
CA ARG A 121 12.82 -9.48 -7.25
C ARG A 121 13.20 -9.45 -5.78
N LEU A 122 12.45 -8.70 -4.98
CA LEU A 122 12.79 -8.39 -3.59
C LEU A 122 12.25 -9.42 -2.59
N GLN A 123 11.21 -10.18 -2.96
CA GLN A 123 10.55 -11.13 -2.06
C GLN A 123 10.27 -10.50 -0.67
N PRO A 124 9.51 -9.38 -0.63
CA PRO A 124 9.26 -8.67 0.61
C PRO A 124 8.43 -9.52 1.56
N THR A 125 8.56 -9.28 2.86
CA THR A 125 7.70 -9.85 3.90
C THR A 125 6.45 -8.99 4.15
N ILE A 126 6.53 -7.70 3.83
CA ILE A 126 5.45 -6.73 4.01
C ILE A 126 5.32 -5.87 2.76
N VAL A 127 4.10 -5.61 2.33
CA VAL A 127 3.79 -4.60 1.31
C VAL A 127 2.86 -3.57 1.93
N ALA A 128 3.22 -2.29 1.81
CA ALA A 128 2.49 -1.20 2.46
C ALA A 128 2.16 -0.05 1.50
N PRO A 129 0.94 0.00 0.95
CA PRO A 129 0.43 1.19 0.29
C PRO A 129 0.10 2.28 1.31
N LEU A 130 0.73 3.44 1.17
CA LEU A 130 0.85 4.46 2.21
C LEU A 130 -0.22 5.56 2.09
N GLY A 131 -1.48 5.17 1.90
CA GLY A 131 -2.59 6.11 1.76
C GLY A 131 -2.82 6.60 0.34
N ASP A 132 -3.91 7.34 0.18
CA ASP A 132 -4.40 7.86 -1.09
C ASP A 132 -4.48 6.76 -2.14
N LEU A 133 -5.09 5.64 -1.73
CA LEU A 133 -5.31 4.49 -2.59
C LEU A 133 -6.10 4.93 -3.83
N PHE A 134 -7.12 5.77 -3.61
CA PHE A 134 -7.97 6.34 -4.65
C PHE A 134 -7.73 7.84 -4.82
N SER A 135 -7.99 8.34 -6.02
CA SER A 135 -7.80 9.76 -6.33
C SER A 135 -8.84 10.69 -5.69
N SER A 136 -9.90 10.15 -5.06
CA SER A 136 -10.98 10.94 -4.46
C SER A 136 -11.88 10.08 -3.58
N GLN A 137 -12.23 10.65 -2.43
CA GLN A 137 -13.19 10.13 -1.46
C GLN A 137 -14.64 10.38 -1.92
N TRP A 138 -14.89 11.45 -2.69
CA TRP A 138 -16.21 11.84 -3.16
C TRP A 138 -16.64 11.04 -4.40
N ILE A 139 -16.72 9.72 -4.23
CA ILE A 139 -17.13 8.77 -5.26
C ILE A 139 -18.27 7.89 -4.74
N SER A 140 -19.16 7.49 -5.66
CA SER A 140 -20.23 6.53 -5.36
C SER A 140 -19.65 5.16 -5.01
N ASP A 141 -20.42 4.31 -4.33
CA ASP A 141 -19.98 2.96 -3.97
C ASP A 141 -19.66 2.12 -5.20
N SER A 142 -20.43 2.27 -6.28
CA SER A 142 -20.12 1.61 -7.55
C SER A 142 -18.72 1.98 -8.08
N GLU A 143 -18.34 3.26 -8.00
CA GLU A 143 -17.03 3.70 -8.42
C GLU A 143 -15.93 3.27 -7.43
N PHE A 144 -16.21 3.31 -6.13
CA PHE A 144 -15.33 2.80 -5.08
C PHE A 144 -15.03 1.31 -5.29
N PHE A 145 -16.05 0.49 -5.59
CA PHE A 145 -15.92 -0.93 -5.87
C PHE A 145 -15.19 -1.21 -7.19
N ASN A 146 -15.42 -0.41 -8.23
CA ASN A 146 -14.66 -0.51 -9.49
C ASN A 146 -13.17 -0.21 -9.30
N ARG A 147 -12.83 0.77 -8.46
CA ARG A 147 -11.43 1.07 -8.11
C ARG A 147 -10.84 -0.04 -7.23
N THR A 148 -11.60 -0.53 -6.25
CA THR A 148 -11.20 -1.65 -5.38
C THR A 148 -10.88 -2.90 -6.19
N ARG A 149 -11.73 -3.27 -7.15
CA ARG A 149 -11.45 -4.40 -8.05
C ARG A 149 -10.10 -4.23 -8.73
N ARG A 150 -9.80 -3.06 -9.30
CA ARG A 150 -8.54 -2.82 -10.01
C ARG A 150 -7.35 -2.81 -9.05
N TYR A 151 -7.54 -2.25 -7.85
CA TYR A 151 -6.57 -2.26 -6.78
C TYR A 151 -6.10 -3.68 -6.46
N VAL A 152 -7.03 -4.58 -6.10
CA VAL A 152 -6.69 -5.94 -5.62
C VAL A 152 -6.37 -6.95 -6.73
N THR A 153 -6.68 -6.65 -8.00
CA THR A 153 -6.46 -7.59 -9.13
C THR A 153 -5.41 -7.15 -10.14
N ARG A 154 -5.11 -5.85 -10.24
CA ARG A 154 -4.19 -5.31 -11.26
C ARG A 154 -2.98 -4.63 -10.65
N LEU A 155 -3.20 -3.70 -9.72
CA LEU A 155 -2.12 -2.89 -9.15
C LEU A 155 -1.37 -3.65 -8.07
N PHE A 156 -2.09 -4.15 -7.09
CA PHE A 156 -1.56 -4.89 -5.97
C PHE A 156 -2.27 -6.22 -5.91
N ASP A 157 -1.81 -7.16 -6.74
CA ASP A 157 -2.31 -8.53 -6.67
C ASP A 157 -2.01 -9.10 -5.28
N GLN A 158 -3.08 -9.26 -4.51
CA GLN A 158 -3.07 -9.73 -3.13
C GLN A 158 -3.17 -11.26 -3.09
N PRO A 159 -2.83 -11.90 -1.95
CA PRO A 159 -3.09 -13.32 -1.76
C PRO A 159 -4.54 -13.69 -2.11
N ASP A 160 -4.74 -14.87 -2.70
CA ASP A 160 -6.02 -15.27 -3.31
C ASP A 160 -7.22 -15.08 -2.38
N GLU A 161 -7.13 -15.49 -1.12
CA GLU A 161 -8.22 -15.37 -0.14
C GLU A 161 -8.60 -13.90 0.17
N GLN A 162 -7.60 -13.03 0.29
CA GLN A 162 -7.78 -11.57 0.51
C GLN A 162 -8.46 -10.92 -0.70
N ARG A 163 -7.97 -11.28 -1.89
CA ARG A 163 -8.53 -10.81 -3.16
C ARG A 163 -9.96 -11.29 -3.33
N GLU A 164 -10.24 -12.56 -3.05
CA GLU A 164 -11.58 -13.15 -3.15
C GLU A 164 -12.57 -12.48 -2.19
N TYR A 165 -12.17 -12.20 -0.94
CA TYR A 165 -13.01 -11.46 0.00
C TYR A 165 -13.46 -10.10 -0.56
N ALA A 166 -12.52 -9.30 -1.04
CA ALA A 166 -12.83 -8.00 -1.63
C ALA A 166 -13.67 -8.13 -2.91
N ILE A 167 -13.35 -9.11 -3.76
CA ILE A 167 -14.07 -9.35 -5.02
C ILE A 167 -15.49 -9.86 -4.79
N ASN A 168 -15.74 -10.65 -3.75
CA ASN A 168 -17.08 -11.11 -3.40
C ASN A 168 -17.97 -9.95 -2.98
N ILE A 169 -17.49 -9.08 -2.07
CA ILE A 169 -18.19 -7.85 -1.68
C ILE A 169 -18.55 -7.00 -2.92
N VAL A 170 -17.56 -6.82 -3.81
CA VAL A 170 -17.71 -6.02 -5.04
C VAL A 170 -18.67 -6.67 -6.05
N ASN A 171 -18.62 -8.00 -6.23
CA ASN A 171 -19.47 -8.72 -7.19
C ASN A 171 -20.93 -8.78 -6.72
N GLU A 172 -21.13 -9.05 -5.44
CA GLU A 172 -22.45 -9.18 -4.82
C GLU A 172 -23.12 -7.82 -4.62
N HIS A 173 -22.41 -6.71 -4.89
CA HIS A 173 -22.87 -5.35 -4.62
C HIS A 173 -23.35 -5.21 -3.18
N VAL A 174 -22.60 -5.78 -2.24
CA VAL A 174 -22.94 -5.74 -0.82
C VAL A 174 -23.01 -4.28 -0.40
N ASP A 175 -24.19 -3.85 0.06
CA ASP A 175 -24.37 -2.54 0.65
C ASP A 175 -23.66 -2.54 2.00
N ILE A 176 -22.63 -1.70 2.12
CA ILE A 176 -21.85 -1.59 3.35
C ILE A 176 -22.69 -0.77 4.33
N ASP A 177 -23.23 -1.44 5.34
CA ASP A 177 -24.10 -0.82 6.35
C ASP A 177 -23.29 0.09 7.29
N TRP A 178 -23.03 1.30 6.83
CA TRP A 178 -22.32 2.32 7.58
C TRP A 178 -23.10 2.81 8.81
N ARG A 179 -24.44 2.62 8.84
CA ARG A 179 -25.26 2.97 10.00
C ARG A 179 -25.04 1.99 11.12
N LYS A 180 -25.03 0.69 10.80
CA LYS A 180 -24.63 -0.35 11.74
C LYS A 180 -23.21 -0.11 12.24
N PHE A 181 -22.26 0.19 11.34
CA PHE A 181 -20.89 0.53 11.74
C PHE A 181 -20.84 1.73 12.72
N LEU A 182 -21.64 2.78 12.47
CA LEU A 182 -21.80 3.91 13.37
C LEU A 182 -22.38 3.50 14.73
N GLU A 183 -23.48 2.74 14.74
CA GLU A 183 -24.17 2.31 15.95
C GLU A 183 -23.28 1.41 16.82
N GLU A 184 -22.60 0.45 16.21
CA GLU A 184 -21.64 -0.43 16.89
C GLU A 184 -20.45 0.36 17.43
N THR A 185 -19.91 1.29 16.66
CA THR A 185 -18.79 2.13 17.11
C THR A 185 -19.21 3.03 18.29
N LYS A 186 -20.39 3.66 18.22
CA LYS A 186 -20.90 4.51 19.31
C LYS A 186 -21.33 3.72 20.55
N GLY A 187 -21.77 2.48 20.37
CA GLY A 187 -22.15 1.58 21.45
C GLY A 187 -20.97 0.91 22.15
N THR A 188 -19.76 1.03 21.60
CA THR A 188 -18.54 0.49 22.18
C THR A 188 -17.85 1.54 23.06
N ASP A 189 -17.62 1.22 24.33
CA ASP A 189 -16.83 2.08 25.22
C ASP A 189 -15.40 2.22 24.67
N LEU A 190 -14.81 3.42 24.75
CA LEU A 190 -13.49 3.72 24.17
C LEU A 190 -12.40 2.71 24.60
N LYS A 191 -12.35 2.38 25.90
CA LYS A 191 -11.41 1.41 26.49
C LYS A 191 -11.53 -0.02 25.93
N ASP A 192 -12.68 -0.37 25.35
CA ASP A 192 -12.99 -1.73 24.89
C ASP A 192 -12.62 -1.94 23.42
N PHE A 193 -12.15 -0.90 22.71
CA PHE A 193 -11.65 -1.05 21.35
C PHE A 193 -10.36 -1.87 21.31
N GLU A 194 -10.36 -2.94 20.50
CA GLU A 194 -9.18 -3.76 20.26
C GLU A 194 -8.35 -3.25 19.08
N PHE A 195 -7.15 -2.76 19.38
CA PHE A 195 -6.20 -2.23 18.40
C PHE A 195 -4.97 -3.13 18.18
N GLY A 196 -4.72 -4.06 19.09
CA GLY A 196 -3.46 -4.80 19.14
C GLY A 196 -3.51 -6.16 18.46
N TYR A 197 -2.47 -6.44 17.69
CA TYR A 197 -2.17 -7.75 17.14
C TYR A 197 -0.77 -8.20 17.57
N SER A 198 -0.50 -9.50 17.44
CA SER A 198 0.81 -10.07 17.70
C SER A 198 1.17 -11.10 16.64
N ASP A 199 2.41 -11.04 16.14
CA ASP A 199 2.97 -12.01 15.21
C ASP A 199 2.08 -12.35 14.00
N VAL A 200 1.53 -11.31 13.36
CA VAL A 200 0.69 -11.40 12.15
C VAL A 200 1.58 -11.52 10.91
N TYR A 201 1.32 -12.50 10.06
CA TYR A 201 2.01 -12.71 8.78
C TYR A 201 1.04 -12.81 7.60
N ASP A 202 -0.26 -12.91 7.86
CA ASP A 202 -1.34 -12.88 6.89
C ASP A 202 -2.66 -12.43 7.55
N TRP A 203 -3.70 -12.09 6.78
CA TRP A 203 -5.01 -11.67 7.32
C TRP A 203 -6.13 -12.70 7.16
N CYS A 204 -5.82 -13.87 6.59
CA CYS A 204 -6.83 -14.81 6.11
C CYS A 204 -6.88 -16.10 6.91
N THR A 205 -5.82 -16.41 7.67
CA THR A 205 -5.70 -17.65 8.42
C THR A 205 -6.03 -17.46 9.90
N PRO A 206 -6.46 -18.54 10.58
CA PRO A 206 -6.70 -18.49 12.02
C PRO A 206 -5.45 -18.01 12.78
N ASN A 207 -5.62 -17.00 13.64
CA ASN A 207 -4.56 -16.36 14.42
C ASN A 207 -3.48 -15.64 13.60
N TYR A 208 -3.64 -15.49 12.29
CA TYR A 208 -2.78 -14.69 11.42
C TYR A 208 -1.30 -15.12 11.36
N ALA A 209 -0.93 -16.24 11.98
CA ALA A 209 0.47 -16.59 12.23
C ALA A 209 1.14 -17.33 11.07
N LYS A 210 0.43 -17.61 9.98
CA LYS A 210 0.95 -18.45 8.90
C LYS A 210 1.79 -17.63 7.93
N ARG A 211 3.05 -18.04 7.75
CA ARG A 211 3.92 -17.48 6.71
C ARG A 211 3.76 -18.26 5.41
N PHE A 212 3.33 -17.57 4.37
CA PHE A 212 3.26 -18.11 3.02
C PHE A 212 4.53 -17.76 2.25
N ALA A 213 5.09 -18.72 1.52
CA ALA A 213 6.26 -18.46 0.69
C ALA A 213 5.89 -17.47 -0.41
N ASN A 214 6.69 -16.42 -0.56
CA ASN A 214 6.55 -15.37 -1.58
C ASN A 214 5.25 -14.53 -1.49
N GLU A 215 4.50 -14.63 -0.39
CA GLU A 215 3.32 -13.81 -0.16
C GLU A 215 3.55 -12.88 1.05
N PRO A 216 3.58 -11.55 0.83
CA PRO A 216 3.78 -10.58 1.90
C PRO A 216 2.51 -10.32 2.69
N LEU A 217 2.68 -9.89 3.94
CA LEU A 217 1.60 -9.24 4.69
C LEU A 217 1.27 -7.89 4.03
N PHE A 218 -0.01 -7.70 3.69
CA PHE A 218 -0.46 -6.46 3.06
C PHE A 218 -1.00 -5.49 4.11
N ILE A 219 -0.50 -4.26 4.13
CA ILE A 219 -0.90 -3.22 5.11
C ILE A 219 -1.31 -1.96 4.36
N ASN A 220 -2.61 -1.64 4.38
CA ASN A 220 -3.09 -0.37 3.85
C ASN A 220 -3.04 0.70 4.91
N VAL A 221 -2.55 1.87 4.54
CA VAL A 221 -2.72 3.11 5.29
C VAL A 221 -3.84 3.91 4.64
N SER A 222 -4.63 4.64 5.41
CA SER A 222 -5.70 5.50 4.88
C SER A 222 -5.14 6.86 4.51
N GLY A 223 -5.49 7.39 3.33
CA GLY A 223 -5.23 8.78 2.95
C GLY A 223 -6.47 9.67 2.97
N ASN A 224 -6.26 10.97 2.83
CA ASN A 224 -7.36 11.95 2.82
C ASN A 224 -8.24 11.80 1.57
N HIS A 225 -7.71 11.27 0.47
CA HIS A 225 -8.52 10.92 -0.70
C HIS A 225 -9.23 9.56 -0.56
N ASP A 226 -8.98 8.80 0.51
CA ASP A 226 -9.71 7.56 0.78
C ASP A 226 -10.87 7.80 1.73
N ILE A 227 -10.58 8.48 2.85
CA ILE A 227 -11.52 8.66 3.96
C ILE A 227 -11.94 10.11 4.23
N GLY A 228 -11.19 11.10 3.76
CA GLY A 228 -11.32 12.52 4.12
C GLY A 228 -10.31 12.98 5.19
N TYR A 229 -10.01 14.28 5.23
CA TYR A 229 -9.18 14.90 6.28
C TYR A 229 -10.08 15.54 7.33
N SER A 230 -9.94 15.17 8.61
CA SER A 230 -10.69 15.75 9.73
C SER A 230 -12.19 15.96 9.43
N GLY A 231 -12.62 17.20 9.21
CA GLY A 231 -13.98 17.60 8.83
C GLY A 231 -14.57 16.94 7.57
N ASP A 232 -13.76 16.34 6.72
CA ASP A 232 -14.25 15.66 5.52
C ASP A 232 -14.45 14.13 5.70
N ALA A 233 -14.10 13.60 6.88
CA ALA A 233 -14.25 12.18 7.18
C ALA A 233 -15.69 11.85 7.60
N THR A 234 -16.30 10.90 6.90
CA THR A 234 -17.68 10.45 7.13
C THR A 234 -17.73 8.99 7.57
N TRP A 235 -18.82 8.59 8.23
CA TRP A 235 -19.07 7.19 8.58
C TRP A 235 -19.14 6.29 7.36
N GLN A 236 -19.69 6.78 6.25
CA GLN A 236 -19.74 6.08 4.97
C GLN A 236 -18.33 5.81 4.44
N HIS A 237 -17.47 6.83 4.41
CA HIS A 237 -16.09 6.69 3.93
C HIS A 237 -15.29 5.71 4.81
N MET A 238 -15.42 5.82 6.13
CA MET A 238 -14.71 4.96 7.06
C MET A 238 -15.21 3.51 7.00
N ALA A 239 -16.52 3.30 6.95
CA ALA A 239 -17.10 1.95 6.90
C ALA A 239 -16.60 1.19 5.67
N ARG A 240 -16.68 1.79 4.47
CA ARG A 240 -16.23 1.14 3.23
C ARG A 240 -14.72 0.91 3.21
N TYR A 241 -13.94 1.85 3.76
CA TYR A 241 -12.49 1.68 3.88
C TYR A 241 -12.16 0.49 4.78
N ARG A 242 -12.69 0.46 6.01
CA ARG A 242 -12.42 -0.62 6.96
C ARG A 242 -12.87 -1.99 6.47
N SER A 243 -13.97 -2.02 5.71
CA SER A 243 -14.52 -3.25 5.15
C SER A 243 -13.64 -3.85 4.06
N LEU A 244 -12.88 -3.06 3.30
CA LEU A 244 -12.14 -3.54 2.13
C LEU A 244 -10.62 -3.42 2.24
N PHE A 245 -10.11 -2.52 3.10
CA PHE A 245 -8.68 -2.23 3.22
C PHE A 245 -8.12 -2.47 4.62
N GLY A 246 -8.97 -2.70 5.63
CA GLY A 246 -8.57 -3.00 7.00
C GLY A 246 -8.71 -1.80 7.96
N LYS A 247 -8.36 -2.01 9.24
CA LYS A 247 -8.43 -0.97 10.27
C LYS A 247 -7.49 0.19 9.92
N ASP A 248 -7.89 1.41 10.26
CA ASP A 248 -7.14 2.66 10.07
C ASP A 248 -6.23 2.99 11.29
N ASN A 249 -6.51 2.41 12.46
CA ASN A 249 -5.64 2.47 13.64
C ASN A 249 -5.43 1.06 14.21
N TYR A 250 -4.18 0.60 14.28
CA TYR A 250 -3.81 -0.65 14.95
C TYR A 250 -2.29 -0.77 15.10
N TRP A 251 -1.84 -1.72 15.93
CA TRP A 251 -0.43 -2.11 16.00
C TRP A 251 -0.26 -3.62 15.85
N ILE A 252 0.90 -4.04 15.34
CA ILE A 252 1.34 -5.43 15.36
C ILE A 252 2.67 -5.48 16.09
N GLU A 253 2.73 -6.21 17.20
CA GLU A 253 3.96 -6.45 17.97
C GLU A 253 4.55 -7.81 17.62
N TYR A 254 5.83 -7.86 17.29
CA TYR A 254 6.56 -9.08 16.93
C TYR A 254 7.64 -9.38 17.95
N ASN A 255 7.82 -10.65 18.29
CA ASN A 255 8.87 -11.12 19.20
C ASN A 255 8.92 -10.34 20.53
N ARG A 256 7.76 -9.91 21.05
CA ARG A 256 7.68 -9.08 22.26
C ARG A 256 8.37 -9.78 23.43
N GLY A 257 9.13 -9.01 24.21
CA GLY A 257 9.89 -9.53 25.36
C GLY A 257 11.21 -10.21 24.99
N THR A 258 11.63 -10.14 23.72
CA THR A 258 12.95 -10.60 23.26
C THR A 258 13.83 -9.42 22.85
N PRO A 259 15.16 -9.57 22.75
CA PRO A 259 16.07 -8.55 22.21
C PRO A 259 15.81 -8.16 20.75
N HIS A 260 14.87 -8.82 20.06
CA HIS A 260 14.54 -8.60 18.64
C HIS A 260 13.10 -8.13 18.47
N ALA A 261 12.50 -7.60 19.54
CA ALA A 261 11.17 -7.03 19.51
C ALA A 261 11.10 -5.83 18.56
N TYR A 262 10.11 -5.84 17.67
CA TYR A 262 9.74 -4.68 16.88
C TYR A 262 8.23 -4.61 16.74
N ARG A 263 7.70 -3.43 16.40
CA ARG A 263 6.29 -3.24 16.12
C ARG A 263 6.07 -2.42 14.86
N ILE A 264 4.94 -2.67 14.21
CA ILE A 264 4.38 -1.82 13.16
C ILE A 264 3.17 -1.12 13.76
N VAL A 265 3.08 0.20 13.58
CA VAL A 265 1.96 1.02 14.02
C VAL A 265 1.35 1.64 12.77
N VAL A 266 0.08 1.34 12.50
CA VAL A 266 -0.71 2.06 11.50
C VAL A 266 -1.51 3.11 12.25
N LEU A 267 -1.24 4.37 11.94
CA LEU A 267 -1.87 5.52 12.57
C LEU A 267 -2.62 6.32 11.51
N ASN A 268 -3.91 6.53 11.76
CA ASN A 268 -4.72 7.47 11.02
C ASN A 268 -4.50 8.90 11.55
N SER A 269 -3.39 9.51 11.12
CA SER A 269 -3.04 10.88 11.50
C SER A 269 -4.04 11.94 11.04
N LEU A 270 -4.88 11.62 10.05
CA LEU A 270 -5.88 12.54 9.47
C LEU A 270 -7.00 12.88 10.46
N LEU A 271 -7.13 12.09 11.54
CA LEU A 271 -8.17 12.19 12.56
C LEU A 271 -7.58 12.44 13.95
N LEU A 272 -6.47 13.18 14.02
CA LEU A 272 -5.89 13.65 15.28
C LEU A 272 -6.37 15.05 15.69
N GLU A 273 -6.82 15.85 14.73
CA GLU A 273 -7.17 17.25 14.92
C GLU A 273 -8.49 17.64 14.26
N GLY A 274 -9.00 18.80 14.67
CA GLY A 274 -10.28 19.36 14.22
C GLY A 274 -10.15 20.50 13.20
N PRO A 275 -11.28 21.07 12.76
CA PRO A 275 -12.62 20.82 13.26
C PRO A 275 -13.21 19.54 12.65
N ALA A 276 -13.56 18.58 13.49
CA ALA A 276 -14.05 17.29 13.03
C ALA A 276 -15.56 17.34 12.74
N LEU A 277 -15.98 16.71 11.64
CA LEU A 277 -17.38 16.43 11.35
C LEU A 277 -17.93 15.37 12.30
N GLN A 278 -17.10 14.39 12.65
CA GLN A 278 -17.44 13.29 13.54
C GLN A 278 -16.44 13.29 14.72
N PRO A 279 -16.76 13.95 15.85
CA PRO A 279 -15.89 14.00 17.03
C PRO A 279 -15.50 12.62 17.58
N GLU A 280 -16.34 11.61 17.35
CA GLU A 280 -16.10 10.23 17.75
C GLU A 280 -14.83 9.65 17.11
N PHE A 281 -14.49 10.06 15.88
CA PHE A 281 -13.26 9.62 15.23
C PHE A 281 -12.00 10.19 15.89
N LEU A 282 -12.06 11.43 16.38
CA LEU A 282 -10.97 12.02 17.17
C LEU A 282 -10.80 11.23 18.46
N ASN A 283 -11.89 11.02 19.20
CA ASN A 283 -11.85 10.28 20.47
C ASN A 283 -11.31 8.86 20.29
N TYR A 284 -11.76 8.15 19.24
CA TYR A 284 -11.25 6.83 18.88
C TYR A 284 -9.75 6.83 18.58
N THR A 285 -9.26 7.82 17.83
CA THR A 285 -7.84 7.92 17.45
C THR A 285 -6.96 8.32 18.64
N TRP A 286 -7.45 9.18 19.53
CA TRP A 286 -6.76 9.53 20.78
C TRP A 286 -6.74 8.38 21.78
N GLU A 287 -7.83 7.62 21.89
CA GLU A 287 -7.86 6.40 22.69
C GLU A 287 -6.85 5.36 22.16
N PHE A 288 -6.76 5.18 20.85
CA PHE A 288 -5.72 4.34 20.24
C PHE A 288 -4.32 4.75 20.69
N LEU A 289 -4.00 6.05 20.61
CA LEU A 289 -2.70 6.58 21.03
C LEU A 289 -2.45 6.34 22.53
N TYR A 290 -3.49 6.52 23.36
CA TYR A 290 -3.41 6.26 24.80
C TYR A 290 -3.10 4.78 25.09
N GLN A 291 -3.85 3.85 24.48
CA GLN A 291 -3.60 2.42 24.65
C GLN A 291 -2.23 2.00 24.09
N LEU A 292 -1.83 2.56 22.94
CA LEU A 292 -0.51 2.33 22.33
C LEU A 292 0.63 2.81 23.24
N PHE A 293 0.45 3.94 23.94
CA PHE A 293 1.37 4.46 24.94
C PHE A 293 1.47 3.51 26.15
N GLU A 294 0.34 3.04 26.67
CA GLU A 294 0.30 2.11 27.81
C GLU A 294 0.95 0.75 27.52
N ARG A 295 1.14 0.37 26.24
CA ARG A 295 1.90 -0.83 25.87
C ARG A 295 3.31 -0.86 26.42
N LYS A 296 3.93 0.31 26.65
CA LYS A 296 5.33 0.47 27.09
C LYS A 296 6.26 -0.46 26.32
N PHE A 297 6.11 -0.46 24.99
CA PHE A 297 6.80 -1.38 24.10
C PHE A 297 8.30 -1.08 24.08
N ASP A 298 9.10 -2.10 24.39
CA ASP A 298 10.57 -2.03 24.37
C ASP A 298 11.08 -2.72 23.10
N GLY A 299 11.36 -1.92 22.07
CA GLY A 299 11.77 -2.39 20.75
C GLY A 299 11.63 -1.33 19.66
N ALA A 300 12.03 -1.68 18.44
CA ALA A 300 11.93 -0.77 17.29
C ALA A 300 10.47 -0.55 16.88
N THR A 301 10.11 0.68 16.51
CA THR A 301 8.77 1.02 16.00
C THR A 301 8.87 1.50 14.58
N ILE A 302 8.12 0.86 13.67
CA ILE A 302 7.87 1.35 12.32
C ILE A 302 6.49 2.01 12.33
N LEU A 303 6.44 3.32 12.13
CA LEU A 303 5.21 4.09 12.03
C LEU A 303 4.80 4.22 10.56
N LEU A 304 3.59 3.79 10.24
CA LEU A 304 2.94 3.97 8.95
C LEU A 304 1.79 4.96 9.13
N THR A 305 1.88 6.09 8.43
CA THR A 305 0.95 7.21 8.56
C THR A 305 0.88 7.96 7.24
N HIS A 306 -0.20 8.69 7.00
CA HIS A 306 -0.37 9.52 5.81
C HIS A 306 -0.72 10.94 6.26
N VAL A 307 0.25 11.85 6.16
CA VAL A 307 0.08 13.27 6.53
C VAL A 307 1.06 14.10 5.72
N PRO A 308 0.69 15.33 5.32
CA PRO A 308 1.66 16.27 4.78
C PRO A 308 2.78 16.51 5.79
N PHE A 309 4.03 16.33 5.35
CA PHE A 309 5.16 16.78 6.17
C PHE A 309 5.28 18.30 6.11
N TYR A 310 5.76 18.87 7.22
CA TYR A 310 6.15 20.27 7.26
C TYR A 310 7.14 20.57 6.13
N LYS A 311 6.87 21.65 5.40
CA LYS A 311 7.73 22.18 4.33
C LYS A 311 8.23 23.56 4.73
N GLU A 312 9.50 23.85 4.56
CA GLU A 312 10.00 25.21 4.81
C GLU A 312 9.49 26.18 3.73
N GLU A 313 9.19 27.41 4.13
CA GLU A 313 8.77 28.46 3.20
C GLU A 313 9.87 28.73 2.15
N GLY A 314 9.47 28.93 0.90
CA GLY A 314 10.38 29.21 -0.21
C GLY A 314 10.96 27.98 -0.93
N PHE A 315 10.77 26.76 -0.41
CA PHE A 315 11.15 25.53 -1.12
C PHE A 315 10.10 25.08 -2.16
N CYS A 316 8.82 25.24 -1.86
CA CYS A 316 7.71 25.00 -2.78
C CYS A 316 7.05 26.31 -3.21
N VAL A 317 6.09 26.24 -4.15
CA VAL A 317 5.31 27.40 -4.63
C VAL A 317 4.61 28.11 -3.46
N ASP A 318 4.25 27.37 -2.42
CA ASP A 318 3.53 27.78 -1.23
C ASP A 318 4.23 27.30 0.05
N GLY A 319 4.25 28.13 1.10
CA GLY A 319 4.68 27.75 2.45
C GLY A 319 3.63 26.89 3.18
N PRO A 320 3.91 26.43 4.42
CA PRO A 320 2.89 25.84 5.27
C PRO A 320 1.75 26.82 5.46
N HIS A 321 0.55 26.39 5.12
CA HIS A 321 -0.65 27.18 5.29
C HIS A 321 -1.65 26.37 6.08
N PHE A 322 -2.21 26.99 7.11
CA PHE A 322 -3.23 26.41 7.93
C PHE A 322 -4.26 27.49 8.20
N GLU A 323 -5.47 27.26 7.71
CA GLU A 323 -6.60 28.15 7.87
C GLU A 323 -7.84 27.35 8.23
N TYR A 324 -8.69 27.94 9.05
CA TYR A 324 -10.02 27.42 9.28
C TYR A 324 -11.05 28.26 8.53
N TYR A 325 -12.22 27.67 8.30
CA TYR A 325 -13.31 28.44 7.77
C TYR A 325 -13.79 29.49 8.79
N GLU A 326 -14.22 30.64 8.28
CA GLU A 326 -14.88 31.69 9.06
C GLU A 326 -16.31 31.87 8.58
N ASN A 327 -17.27 31.87 9.50
CA ASN A 327 -18.70 32.08 9.21
C ASN A 327 -19.26 31.16 8.10
N TYR A 328 -18.79 29.93 8.02
CA TYR A 328 -19.21 28.98 7.00
C TYR A 328 -20.55 28.33 7.33
N GLU A 329 -21.63 28.97 6.87
CA GLU A 329 -23.01 28.57 7.17
C GLU A 329 -23.39 27.20 6.60
N ARG A 330 -22.78 26.80 5.48
CA ARG A 330 -23.11 25.53 4.80
C ARG A 330 -22.69 24.32 5.63
N GLU A 331 -21.52 24.40 6.27
CA GLU A 331 -20.96 23.33 7.11
C GLU A 331 -20.40 23.94 8.39
N PRO A 332 -21.26 24.34 9.35
CA PRO A 332 -20.84 25.14 10.49
C PRO A 332 -19.78 24.49 11.38
N TYR A 333 -19.70 23.15 11.37
CA TYR A 333 -18.71 22.39 12.09
C TYR A 333 -17.28 22.61 11.59
N LYS A 334 -17.09 23.11 10.36
CA LYS A 334 -15.76 23.42 9.78
C LYS A 334 -15.19 24.76 10.23
N ASN A 335 -15.98 25.58 10.94
CA ASN A 335 -15.48 26.82 11.49
C ASN A 335 -14.45 26.51 12.59
N GLY A 336 -13.30 27.16 12.51
CA GLY A 336 -12.30 27.10 13.56
C GLY A 336 -12.72 27.96 14.75
N ASN A 337 -12.36 27.54 15.95
CA ASN A 337 -12.41 28.39 17.14
C ASN A 337 -11.06 29.08 17.36
#